data_AF-A0A3D0ZMX4-F1
#
_entry.id   AF-A0A3D0ZMX4-F1
#
_cell.length_a   1.000
_cell.length_b   1.000
_cell.length_c   1.000
_cell.angle_alpha   90.00
_cell.angle_beta   90.00
_cell.angle_gamma   90.00
#
_symmetry.space_group_name_H-M   'P 1'
#
loop_
_entity.id
_entity.type
_entity.pdbx_description
1 polymer ?
#
loop_
_entity_poly.entity_id
_entity_poly.type
_entity_poly.pdbx_seq_one_letter_code
_entity_poly.pdbx_strand_id
1 'polypeptide(L)'
;MCNSLIPAAYRSLGADATAGSGRSARQDYPPAPEPLPVPVIDNHTHLDFPDGDSPVAIAAALDAAQAVGVQGAVQVGCDLESSRFTVQAVDLDSRLLGAVALHPNDAPDYARRGELEEALAEIEQLAAHPRIRAIGETGLDFFRTEGEGLAHQRYSFRRHIDIAKRLDLTLQIHDRDAHDDVVQVLREEGAPERVVFHCFSGDEALARICNAAGWNMSFAGT
;
A
#
# COMPACT_ATOMS: atom_id res chain seq x y z
N MET A 1 -18.02 24.19 3.04
CA MET A 1 -16.94 24.69 3.93
C MET A 1 -15.73 23.83 3.67
N CYS A 2 -14.67 24.39 3.10
CA CYS A 2 -13.47 23.65 2.72
C CYS A 2 -12.76 23.12 3.98
N ASN A 3 -12.59 21.81 4.05
CA ASN A 3 -11.87 21.14 5.13
C ASN A 3 -10.36 21.32 4.92
N SER A 4 -9.63 21.81 5.93
CA SER A 4 -8.25 22.26 5.81
C SER A 4 -7.18 21.15 5.88
N LEU A 5 -7.54 19.91 5.55
CA LEU A 5 -6.68 18.73 5.73
C LEU A 5 -6.28 18.03 4.42
N ILE A 6 -6.43 18.72 3.30
CA ILE A 6 -6.05 18.19 2.00
C ILE A 6 -4.52 18.35 1.80
N PRO A 7 -3.77 17.28 1.42
CA PRO A 7 -2.35 17.34 1.06
C PRO A 7 -2.05 18.40 -0.01
N ALA A 8 -0.82 18.92 -0.03
CA ALA A 8 -0.46 20.10 -0.85
C ALA A 8 -0.71 19.92 -2.36
N ALA A 9 -0.66 18.68 -2.87
CA ALA A 9 -0.92 18.35 -4.26
C ALA A 9 -2.37 18.62 -4.73
N TYR A 10 -3.29 18.92 -3.81
CA TYR A 10 -4.73 18.98 -4.07
C TYR A 10 -5.37 20.34 -3.70
N ARG A 11 -4.58 21.41 -3.54
CA ARG A 11 -5.06 22.74 -3.09
C ARG A 11 -5.45 23.74 -4.19
N SER A 12 -5.70 23.33 -5.42
CA SER A 12 -6.40 24.18 -6.42
C SER A 12 -7.30 23.28 -7.28
N LEU A 13 -8.57 23.61 -7.54
CA LEU A 13 -9.05 24.86 -8.13
C LEU A 13 -10.39 25.29 -7.51
N GLY A 14 -10.44 26.51 -6.98
CA GLY A 14 -11.66 27.18 -6.56
C GLY A 14 -11.79 28.55 -7.23
N ALA A 15 -12.78 28.65 -8.11
CA ALA A 15 -13.51 29.86 -8.51
C ALA A 15 -12.74 31.01 -9.17
N ASP A 16 -12.74 31.00 -10.51
CA ASP A 16 -13.18 32.16 -11.29
C ASP A 16 -13.83 31.68 -12.60
N ALA A 17 -15.13 31.39 -12.54
CA ALA A 17 -15.92 31.09 -13.73
C ALA A 17 -16.47 32.39 -14.31
N THR A 18 -15.74 32.96 -15.27
CA THR A 18 -16.35 33.81 -16.30
C THR A 18 -16.28 33.09 -17.65
N ALA A 19 -17.37 33.25 -18.39
CA ALA A 19 -17.78 32.50 -19.58
C ALA A 19 -16.70 32.28 -20.66
N GLY A 20 -16.65 31.08 -21.23
CA GLY A 20 -15.88 30.78 -22.42
C GLY A 20 -16.17 29.37 -22.97
N SER A 21 -16.54 29.32 -24.24
CA SER A 21 -17.05 28.17 -24.99
C SER A 21 -16.15 26.91 -25.02
N GLY A 22 -16.80 25.75 -24.96
CA GLY A 22 -16.47 24.57 -25.77
C GLY A 22 -15.05 24.02 -25.66
N ARG A 23 -14.80 23.22 -24.61
CA ARG A 23 -13.75 22.20 -24.63
C ARG A 23 -14.34 20.92 -24.06
N SER A 24 -14.51 19.93 -24.94
CA SER A 24 -14.69 18.53 -24.57
C SER A 24 -13.70 18.20 -23.46
N ALA A 25 -14.19 17.83 -22.28
CA ALA A 25 -13.35 17.29 -21.22
C ALA A 25 -12.56 16.13 -21.83
N ARG A 26 -11.23 16.26 -21.88
CA ARG A 26 -10.38 15.12 -22.23
C ARG A 26 -10.62 14.09 -21.13
N GLN A 27 -11.07 12.91 -21.52
CA GLN A 27 -11.19 11.79 -20.60
C GLN A 27 -9.75 11.35 -20.31
N ASP A 28 -9.20 11.77 -19.17
CA ASP A 28 -7.83 11.41 -18.76
C ASP A 28 -7.72 9.92 -18.39
N TYR A 29 -8.87 9.25 -18.15
CA TYR A 29 -8.95 7.83 -17.81
C TYR A 29 -9.58 6.99 -18.93
N PRO A 30 -9.14 5.72 -19.10
CA PRO A 30 -9.75 4.80 -20.06
C PRO A 30 -11.23 4.54 -19.72
N PRO A 31 -12.05 4.12 -20.71
CA PRO A 31 -13.43 3.73 -20.44
C PRO A 31 -13.48 2.55 -19.45
N ALA A 32 -14.54 2.51 -18.63
CA ALA A 32 -14.75 1.43 -17.69
C ALA A 32 -14.83 0.06 -18.42
N PRO A 33 -14.18 -0.99 -17.90
CA PRO A 33 -14.28 -2.33 -18.46
C PRO A 33 -15.65 -2.95 -18.23
N GLU A 34 -15.89 -4.12 -18.84
CA GLU A 34 -17.04 -4.95 -18.46
C GLU A 34 -16.92 -5.39 -16.99
N PRO A 35 -18.03 -5.42 -16.22
CA PRO A 35 -18.00 -5.85 -14.83
C PRO A 35 -17.51 -7.30 -14.66
N LEU A 36 -16.78 -7.54 -13.56
CA LEU A 36 -16.30 -8.88 -13.21
C LEU A 36 -17.46 -9.86 -12.96
N PRO A 37 -17.32 -11.13 -13.38
CA PRO A 37 -18.38 -12.13 -13.22
C PRO A 37 -18.60 -12.55 -11.76
N VAL A 38 -17.62 -12.31 -10.89
CA VAL A 38 -17.67 -12.55 -9.45
C VAL A 38 -17.10 -11.32 -8.75
N PRO A 39 -17.75 -10.82 -7.68
CA PRO A 39 -17.21 -9.68 -6.95
C PRO A 39 -15.87 -9.98 -6.30
N VAL A 40 -14.95 -9.01 -6.34
CA VAL A 40 -13.60 -9.13 -5.76
C VAL A 40 -13.27 -7.95 -4.86
N ILE A 41 -12.20 -8.10 -4.08
CA ILE A 41 -11.56 -7.02 -3.33
C ILE A 41 -10.22 -6.73 -4.00
N ASP A 42 -9.94 -5.45 -4.23
CA ASP A 42 -8.59 -5.04 -4.62
C ASP A 42 -7.67 -5.07 -3.40
N ASN A 43 -6.73 -6.00 -3.38
CA ASN A 43 -5.87 -6.23 -2.21
C ASN A 43 -4.72 -5.20 -2.09
N HIS A 44 -4.53 -4.31 -3.07
CA HIS A 44 -3.47 -3.30 -2.97
C HIS A 44 -3.77 -2.09 -3.86
N THR A 45 -4.10 -0.96 -3.23
CA THR A 45 -4.33 0.31 -3.89
C THR A 45 -3.54 1.45 -3.26
N HIS A 46 -3.24 2.45 -4.07
CA HIS A 46 -2.55 3.68 -3.71
C HIS A 46 -3.37 4.88 -4.17
N LEU A 47 -4.42 5.22 -3.43
CA LEU A 47 -5.34 6.34 -3.72
C LEU A 47 -4.75 7.73 -3.40
N ASP A 48 -3.58 7.75 -2.76
CA ASP A 48 -2.76 8.91 -2.41
C ASP A 48 -1.78 9.32 -3.51
N PHE A 49 -1.65 8.53 -4.57
CA PHE A 49 -0.84 8.85 -5.73
C PHE A 49 -1.76 9.38 -6.85
N PRO A 50 -1.74 10.69 -7.14
CA PRO A 50 -2.53 11.21 -8.25
C PRO A 50 -1.89 10.78 -9.58
N ASP A 51 -2.55 9.87 -10.29
CA ASP A 51 -2.27 9.65 -11.71
C ASP A 51 -3.00 10.73 -12.53
N GLY A 52 -2.23 11.61 -13.17
CA GLY A 52 -2.73 12.65 -14.08
C GLY A 52 -2.96 14.03 -13.43
N ASP A 53 -3.51 14.95 -14.21
CA ASP A 53 -3.68 16.36 -13.82
C ASP A 53 -4.95 16.61 -12.97
N SER A 54 -5.80 15.60 -12.79
CA SER A 54 -7.13 15.74 -12.17
C SER A 54 -7.29 14.81 -10.96
N PRO A 55 -7.34 15.34 -9.73
CA PRO A 55 -7.49 14.50 -8.56
C PRO A 55 -8.87 13.82 -8.49
N VAL A 56 -8.88 12.52 -8.20
CA VAL A 56 -10.11 11.72 -7.99
C VAL A 56 -10.37 11.56 -6.49
N ALA A 57 -11.59 11.88 -6.05
CA ALA A 57 -12.00 11.67 -4.67
C ALA A 57 -12.15 10.16 -4.36
N ILE A 58 -11.77 9.73 -3.15
CA ILE A 58 -11.86 8.33 -2.69
C ILE A 58 -13.22 7.69 -3.02
N ALA A 59 -14.33 8.36 -2.65
CA ALA A 59 -15.67 7.85 -2.90
C ALA A 59 -15.95 7.66 -4.40
N ALA A 60 -15.50 8.58 -5.25
CA ALA A 60 -15.68 8.48 -6.69
C ALA A 60 -14.85 7.34 -7.31
N ALA A 61 -13.62 7.13 -6.83
CA ALA A 61 -12.79 5.99 -7.23
C ALA A 61 -13.45 4.67 -6.86
N LEU A 62 -13.98 4.55 -5.63
CA LEU A 62 -14.63 3.33 -5.15
C LEU A 62 -15.99 3.10 -5.80
N ASP A 63 -16.74 4.15 -6.15
CA ASP A 63 -17.98 4.04 -6.92
C ASP A 63 -17.71 3.48 -8.33
N ALA A 64 -16.64 3.96 -8.98
CA ALA A 64 -16.20 3.43 -10.27
C ALA A 64 -15.75 1.97 -10.17
N ALA A 65 -14.98 1.61 -9.14
CA ALA A 65 -14.54 0.25 -8.87
C ALA A 65 -15.74 -0.70 -8.63
N GLN A 66 -16.69 -0.28 -7.82
CA GLN A 66 -17.89 -1.06 -7.50
C GLN A 66 -18.79 -1.27 -8.73
N ALA A 67 -18.88 -0.29 -9.62
CA ALA A 67 -19.64 -0.41 -10.87
C ALA A 67 -19.11 -1.54 -11.78
N VAL A 68 -17.85 -1.95 -11.61
CA VAL A 68 -17.22 -3.04 -12.37
C VAL A 68 -16.94 -4.30 -11.53
N GLY A 69 -17.55 -4.41 -10.34
CA GLY A 69 -17.49 -5.62 -9.52
C GLY A 69 -16.37 -5.66 -8.47
N VAL A 70 -15.64 -4.57 -8.26
CA VAL A 70 -14.66 -4.44 -7.16
C VAL A 70 -15.36 -3.84 -5.94
N GLN A 71 -15.66 -4.65 -4.93
CA GLN A 71 -16.53 -4.26 -3.81
C GLN A 71 -15.84 -3.48 -2.70
N GLY A 72 -14.52 -3.45 -2.71
CA GLY A 72 -13.71 -2.76 -1.73
C GLY A 72 -12.23 -2.89 -2.08
N ALA A 73 -11.40 -2.19 -1.32
CA ALA A 73 -9.96 -2.17 -1.54
C ALA A 73 -9.17 -2.09 -0.24
N VAL A 74 -7.89 -2.44 -0.31
CA VAL A 74 -6.90 -2.16 0.73
C VAL A 74 -6.08 -0.97 0.28
N GLN A 75 -6.20 0.16 0.98
CA GLN A 75 -5.33 1.32 0.80
C GLN A 75 -4.00 1.08 1.52
N VAL A 76 -2.88 1.25 0.83
CA VAL A 76 -1.56 0.93 1.35
C VAL A 76 -0.72 2.20 1.52
N GLY A 77 -0.23 2.41 2.74
CA GLY A 77 0.78 3.42 3.06
C GLY A 77 2.19 2.83 3.04
N CYS A 78 3.12 3.52 2.38
CA CYS A 78 4.51 3.10 2.20
C CYS A 78 5.50 3.91 3.06
N ASP A 79 5.05 5.01 3.65
CA ASP A 79 5.80 5.86 4.57
C ASP A 79 4.85 6.42 5.65
N LEU A 80 5.34 7.31 6.52
CA LEU A 80 4.49 7.91 7.56
C LEU A 80 3.39 8.81 7.01
N GLU A 81 3.65 9.56 5.94
CA GLU A 81 2.67 10.50 5.39
C GLU A 81 1.50 9.75 4.76
N SER A 82 1.80 8.82 3.86
CA SER A 82 0.84 7.91 3.24
C SER A 82 0.15 7.00 4.26
N SER A 83 0.85 6.51 5.29
CA SER A 83 0.22 5.70 6.35
C SER A 83 -0.79 6.51 7.19
N ARG A 84 -0.50 7.77 7.50
CA ARG A 84 -1.45 8.67 8.16
C ARG A 84 -2.66 8.95 7.26
N PHE A 85 -2.43 9.14 5.96
CA PHE A 85 -3.50 9.26 4.98
C PHE A 85 -4.36 7.99 4.95
N THR A 86 -3.76 6.80 4.95
CA THR A 86 -4.47 5.52 4.95
C THR A 86 -5.44 5.44 6.13
N VAL A 87 -5.01 5.82 7.35
CA VAL A 87 -5.89 5.85 8.52
C VAL A 87 -7.07 6.82 8.32
N GLN A 88 -6.85 7.99 7.72
CA GLN A 88 -7.94 8.91 7.39
C GLN A 88 -8.88 8.34 6.31
N ALA A 89 -8.32 7.71 5.28
CA ALA A 89 -9.08 7.16 4.15
C ALA A 89 -10.04 6.04 4.59
N VAL A 90 -9.59 5.14 5.47
CA VAL A 90 -10.43 4.03 5.97
C VAL A 90 -11.59 4.51 6.86
N ASP A 91 -11.49 5.70 7.46
CA ASP A 91 -12.59 6.32 8.21
C ASP A 91 -13.58 7.06 7.31
N LEU A 92 -13.15 7.48 6.13
CA LEU A 92 -14.00 8.19 5.17
C LEU A 92 -14.91 7.25 4.36
N ASP A 93 -14.46 6.03 4.06
CA ASP A 93 -15.24 5.07 3.28
C ASP A 93 -15.14 3.65 3.85
N SER A 94 -16.30 3.08 4.19
CA SER A 94 -16.42 1.74 4.77
C SER A 94 -16.00 0.60 3.84
N ARG A 95 -15.81 0.87 2.54
CA ARG A 95 -15.30 -0.10 1.54
C ARG A 95 -13.78 -0.27 1.62
N LEU A 96 -13.07 0.59 2.35
CA LEU A 96 -11.61 0.52 2.49
C LEU A 96 -11.17 -0.18 3.77
N LEU A 97 -10.26 -1.13 3.64
CA LEU A 97 -9.34 -1.51 4.71
C LEU A 97 -7.99 -0.84 4.45
N GLY A 98 -7.12 -0.84 5.45
CA GLY A 98 -5.80 -0.22 5.32
C GLY A 98 -4.64 -1.14 5.64
N ALA A 99 -3.50 -0.83 5.04
CA ALA A 99 -2.18 -1.34 5.39
C ALA A 99 -1.23 -0.17 5.65
N VAL A 100 -0.37 -0.30 6.66
CA VAL A 100 0.65 0.71 7.00
C VAL A 100 2.00 0.03 7.19
N ALA A 101 3.06 0.64 6.68
CA ALA A 101 4.43 0.21 6.87
C ALA A 101 5.42 1.33 6.49
N LEU A 102 6.71 1.04 6.66
CA LEU A 102 7.79 1.68 5.90
C LEU A 102 8.22 0.72 4.78
N HIS A 103 8.14 1.19 3.55
CA HIS A 103 8.55 0.46 2.35
C HIS A 103 10.08 0.24 2.37
N PRO A 104 10.58 -0.89 1.80
CA PRO A 104 12.01 -1.18 1.78
C PRO A 104 12.88 -0.06 1.23
N ASN A 105 12.40 0.70 0.25
CA ASN A 105 13.18 1.81 -0.32
C ASN A 105 13.23 3.06 0.57
N ASP A 106 12.30 3.21 1.51
CA ASP A 106 12.24 4.39 2.40
C ASP A 106 12.90 4.13 3.75
N ALA A 107 12.90 2.89 4.25
CA ALA A 107 13.52 2.54 5.53
C ALA A 107 15.01 2.96 5.66
N PRO A 108 15.88 2.81 4.64
CA PRO A 108 17.25 3.32 4.68
C PRO A 108 17.33 4.83 4.88
N ASP A 109 16.39 5.59 4.32
CA ASP A 109 16.36 7.04 4.40
C ASP A 109 16.00 7.52 5.81
N TYR A 110 15.01 6.89 6.44
CA TYR A 110 14.72 7.11 7.86
C TYR A 110 15.91 6.76 8.75
N ALA A 111 16.61 5.65 8.47
CA ALA A 111 17.78 5.24 9.24
C ALA A 111 18.91 6.27 9.16
N ARG A 112 19.21 6.75 7.96
CA ARG A 112 20.24 7.77 7.72
C ARG A 112 19.92 9.11 8.41
N ARG A 113 18.65 9.44 8.61
CA ARG A 113 18.21 10.60 9.39
C ARG A 113 18.21 10.35 10.90
N GLY A 114 18.38 9.10 11.35
CA GLY A 114 18.30 8.71 12.76
C GLY A 114 16.86 8.58 13.28
N GLU A 115 15.88 8.48 12.38
CA GLU A 115 14.44 8.56 12.70
C GLU A 115 13.73 7.19 12.58
N LEU A 116 14.45 6.13 12.24
CA LEU A 116 13.84 4.83 11.92
C LEU A 116 13.03 4.23 13.08
N GLU A 117 13.54 4.29 14.30
CA GLU A 117 12.83 3.76 15.47
C GLU A 117 11.54 4.51 15.76
N GLU A 118 11.57 5.84 15.64
CA GLU A 118 10.42 6.71 15.86
C GLU A 118 9.36 6.47 14.79
N ALA A 119 9.78 6.31 13.53
CA ALA A 119 8.90 5.98 12.43
C ALA A 119 8.26 4.60 12.61
N LEU A 120 9.02 3.57 12.98
CA LEU A 120 8.47 2.24 13.25
C LEU A 120 7.49 2.23 14.43
N ALA A 121 7.78 3.01 15.49
CA ALA A 121 6.87 3.16 16.62
C ALA A 121 5.56 3.84 16.22
N GLU A 122 5.61 4.83 15.32
CA GLU A 122 4.41 5.46 14.79
C GLU A 122 3.61 4.51 13.87
N ILE A 123 4.27 3.73 13.02
CA ILE A 123 3.61 2.67 12.23
C ILE A 123 2.85 1.71 13.15
N GLU A 124 3.44 1.27 14.26
CA GLU A 124 2.75 0.41 15.23
C GLU A 124 1.51 1.09 15.83
N GLN A 125 1.58 2.39 16.13
CA GLN A 125 0.42 3.14 16.64
C GLN A 125 -0.69 3.24 15.60
N LEU A 126 -0.37 3.53 14.34
CA LEU A 126 -1.33 3.57 13.24
C LEU A 126 -1.95 2.19 12.99
N ALA A 127 -1.14 1.13 13.09
CA ALA A 127 -1.57 -0.25 12.88
C ALA A 127 -2.60 -0.75 13.91
N ALA A 128 -2.67 -0.12 15.09
CA ALA A 128 -3.67 -0.45 16.10
C ALA A 128 -5.10 -0.01 15.74
N HIS A 129 -5.27 0.80 14.69
CA HIS A 129 -6.58 1.23 14.23
C HIS A 129 -7.41 0.03 13.71
N PRO A 130 -8.70 -0.14 14.09
CA PRO A 130 -9.47 -1.36 13.85
C PRO A 130 -9.71 -1.69 12.36
N ARG A 131 -9.57 -0.71 11.47
CA ARG A 131 -9.71 -0.88 10.02
C ARG A 131 -8.37 -1.05 9.30
N ILE A 132 -7.25 -0.98 10.03
CA ILE A 132 -5.95 -1.40 9.53
C ILE A 132 -5.85 -2.90 9.76
N ARG A 133 -5.69 -3.65 8.66
CA ARG A 133 -5.76 -5.11 8.66
C ARG A 133 -4.48 -5.77 8.17
N ALA A 134 -3.51 -4.96 7.74
CA ALA A 134 -2.19 -5.43 7.33
C ALA A 134 -1.07 -4.49 7.77
N ILE A 135 0.11 -5.07 7.95
CA ILE A 135 1.39 -4.37 7.92
C ILE A 135 1.96 -4.55 6.52
N GLY A 136 2.03 -3.45 5.78
CA GLY A 136 2.50 -3.41 4.41
C GLY A 136 2.27 -2.03 3.80
N GLU A 137 2.99 -1.67 2.74
CA GLU A 137 3.94 -2.55 2.04
C GLU A 137 5.32 -2.55 2.71
N THR A 138 5.80 -3.74 3.09
CA THR A 138 7.10 -3.95 3.74
C THR A 138 7.85 -5.09 3.04
N GLY A 139 9.13 -5.30 3.29
CA GLY A 139 9.86 -6.41 2.67
C GLY A 139 11.27 -6.00 2.27
N LEU A 140 11.74 -6.49 1.13
CA LEU A 140 13.08 -6.26 0.61
C LEU A 140 13.05 -5.89 -0.88
N ASP A 141 13.88 -4.94 -1.28
CA ASP A 141 14.07 -4.49 -2.66
C ASP A 141 15.56 -4.30 -2.92
N PHE A 142 16.19 -5.29 -3.56
CA PHE A 142 17.62 -5.25 -3.90
C PHE A 142 17.87 -4.62 -5.27
N PHE A 143 16.82 -4.33 -6.03
CA PHE A 143 16.92 -3.64 -7.31
C PHE A 143 17.18 -2.14 -7.12
N ARG A 144 16.60 -1.54 -6.07
CA ARG A 144 16.71 -0.10 -5.78
C ARG A 144 17.69 0.26 -4.68
N THR A 145 18.09 -0.69 -3.85
CA THR A 145 18.91 -0.44 -2.66
C THR A 145 20.18 -1.28 -2.67
N GLU A 146 21.29 -0.66 -2.31
CA GLU A 146 22.61 -1.30 -2.24
C GLU A 146 23.34 -0.93 -0.93
N GLY A 147 24.45 -1.62 -0.66
CA GLY A 147 25.34 -1.29 0.45
C GLY A 147 24.68 -1.39 1.83
N GLU A 148 24.96 -0.41 2.70
CA GLU A 148 24.45 -0.42 4.08
C GLU A 148 22.91 -0.29 4.17
N GLY A 149 22.25 0.24 3.12
CA GLY A 149 20.80 0.33 3.06
C GLY A 149 20.10 -1.03 3.18
N LEU A 150 20.74 -2.10 2.70
CA LEU A 150 20.21 -3.46 2.81
C LEU A 150 20.07 -3.93 4.26
N ALA A 151 20.95 -3.48 5.16
CA ALA A 151 20.84 -3.80 6.58
C ALA A 151 19.62 -3.10 7.21
N HIS A 152 19.34 -1.87 6.81
CA HIS A 152 18.19 -1.11 7.27
C HIS A 152 16.86 -1.66 6.74
N GLN A 153 16.81 -2.13 5.50
CA GLN A 153 15.66 -2.87 4.97
C GLN A 153 15.35 -4.12 5.80
N ARG A 154 16.38 -4.96 5.98
CA ARG A 154 16.30 -6.20 6.78
C ARG A 154 15.85 -5.94 8.20
N TYR A 155 16.34 -4.88 8.82
CA TYR A 155 15.95 -4.51 10.16
C TYR A 155 14.48 -4.06 10.21
N SER A 156 14.10 -3.12 9.34
CA SER A 156 12.71 -2.64 9.20
C SER A 156 11.74 -3.80 8.95
N PHE A 157 12.07 -4.72 8.04
CA PHE A 157 11.22 -5.87 7.74
C PHE A 157 11.01 -6.79 8.95
N ARG A 158 12.08 -7.08 9.72
CA ARG A 158 11.96 -7.85 10.98
C ARG A 158 11.05 -7.15 11.99
N ARG A 159 11.18 -5.83 12.14
CA ARG A 159 10.33 -5.04 13.04
C ARG A 159 8.86 -5.08 12.60
N HIS A 160 8.59 -4.99 11.31
CA HIS A 160 7.23 -5.13 10.76
C HIS A 160 6.65 -6.53 10.97
N ILE A 161 7.46 -7.61 10.83
CA ILE A 161 7.03 -8.98 11.15
C ILE A 161 6.62 -9.09 12.62
N ASP A 162 7.41 -8.55 13.54
CA ASP A 162 7.08 -8.52 14.97
C ASP A 162 5.76 -7.77 15.24
N ILE A 163 5.58 -6.58 14.67
CA ILE A 163 4.34 -5.81 14.80
C ILE A 163 3.14 -6.61 14.28
N ALA A 164 3.26 -7.20 13.08
CA ALA A 164 2.19 -8.00 12.49
C ALA A 164 1.77 -9.18 13.38
N LYS A 165 2.73 -9.85 14.02
CA LYS A 165 2.45 -10.94 14.97
C LYS A 165 1.77 -10.46 16.24
N ARG A 166 2.28 -9.38 16.85
CA ARG A 166 1.75 -8.85 18.12
C ARG A 166 0.33 -8.29 17.98
N LEU A 167 0.00 -7.74 16.81
CA LEU A 167 -1.30 -7.14 16.52
C LEU A 167 -2.25 -8.06 15.75
N ASP A 168 -1.84 -9.30 15.45
CA ASP A 168 -2.62 -10.24 14.65
C ASP A 168 -3.05 -9.66 13.28
N LEU A 169 -2.10 -9.02 12.59
CA LEU A 169 -2.29 -8.41 11.28
C LEU A 169 -1.68 -9.28 10.18
N THR A 170 -2.26 -9.18 8.98
CA THR A 170 -1.65 -9.77 7.77
C THR A 170 -0.35 -9.06 7.46
N LEU A 171 0.68 -9.78 7.02
CA LEU A 171 1.91 -9.19 6.50
C LEU A 171 1.86 -9.17 4.98
N GLN A 172 1.98 -7.99 4.39
CA GLN A 172 1.93 -7.77 2.94
C GLN A 172 3.30 -7.32 2.45
N ILE A 173 3.91 -8.18 1.62
CA ILE A 173 5.33 -8.18 1.33
C ILE A 173 5.60 -7.67 -0.09
N HIS A 174 6.43 -6.62 -0.20
CA HIS A 174 7.21 -6.29 -1.38
C HIS A 174 8.42 -7.19 -1.46
N ASP A 175 8.63 -7.78 -2.62
CA ASP A 175 9.79 -8.61 -2.90
C ASP A 175 10.27 -8.33 -4.32
N ARG A 176 11.49 -7.79 -4.43
CA ARG A 176 12.13 -7.51 -5.71
C ARG A 176 13.62 -7.85 -5.66
N ASP A 177 14.01 -8.82 -6.48
CA ASP A 177 15.36 -9.39 -6.56
C ASP A 177 15.92 -9.84 -5.18
N ALA A 178 15.03 -10.19 -4.24
CA ALA A 178 15.36 -10.47 -2.85
C ALA A 178 14.66 -11.74 -2.29
N HIS A 179 14.17 -12.62 -3.18
CA HIS A 179 13.30 -13.75 -2.86
C HIS A 179 13.82 -14.64 -1.72
N ASP A 180 15.08 -15.10 -1.83
CA ASP A 180 15.68 -15.99 -0.85
C ASP A 180 15.84 -15.31 0.51
N ASP A 181 16.23 -14.03 0.52
CA ASP A 181 16.40 -13.23 1.72
C ASP A 181 15.07 -12.95 2.42
N VAL A 182 14.00 -12.66 1.66
CA VAL A 182 12.65 -12.50 2.22
C VAL A 182 12.22 -13.79 2.92
N VAL A 183 12.36 -14.93 2.25
CA VAL A 183 12.03 -16.25 2.83
C VAL A 183 12.88 -16.56 4.05
N GLN A 184 14.18 -16.25 4.00
CA GLN A 184 15.08 -16.45 5.13
C GLN A 184 14.64 -15.64 6.35
N VAL A 185 14.34 -14.35 6.18
CA VAL A 185 13.89 -13.49 7.29
C VAL A 185 12.56 -14.01 7.87
N LEU A 186 11.61 -14.41 7.03
CA LEU A 186 10.33 -15.00 7.48
C LEU A 186 10.53 -16.27 8.31
N ARG A 187 11.54 -17.09 7.97
CA ARG A 187 11.87 -18.31 8.74
C ARG A 187 12.57 -17.99 10.06
N GLU A 188 13.48 -17.02 10.06
CA GLU A 188 14.23 -16.60 11.25
C GLU A 188 13.33 -15.96 12.30
N GLU A 189 12.46 -15.02 11.89
CA GLU A 189 11.53 -14.33 12.80
C GLU A 189 10.30 -15.17 13.14
N GLY A 190 10.02 -16.20 12.33
CA GLY A 190 8.78 -16.95 12.34
C GLY A 190 7.62 -16.11 11.81
N ALA A 191 7.19 -16.42 10.58
CA ALA A 191 6.16 -15.69 9.86
C ALA A 191 4.85 -15.50 10.68
N PRO A 192 4.11 -14.39 10.46
CA PRO A 192 2.75 -14.24 10.95
C PRO A 192 1.83 -15.29 10.34
N GLU A 193 0.65 -15.49 10.93
CA GLU A 193 -0.32 -16.48 10.44
C GLU A 193 -0.81 -16.18 9.01
N ARG A 194 -0.92 -14.90 8.63
CA ARG A 194 -1.29 -14.49 7.27
C ARG A 194 -0.17 -13.72 6.61
N VAL A 195 0.28 -14.23 5.47
CA VAL A 195 1.29 -13.61 4.62
C VAL A 195 0.76 -13.49 3.20
N VAL A 196 1.01 -12.34 2.58
CA VAL A 196 0.72 -12.08 1.16
C VAL A 196 1.98 -11.53 0.51
N PHE A 197 2.48 -12.20 -0.53
CA PHE A 197 3.45 -11.62 -1.45
C PHE A 197 2.70 -10.73 -2.44
N HIS A 198 2.87 -9.42 -2.30
CA HIS A 198 2.29 -8.45 -3.21
C HIS A 198 2.99 -8.52 -4.57
N CYS A 199 2.23 -8.29 -5.65
CA CYS A 199 2.73 -8.23 -7.02
C CYS A 199 3.76 -9.32 -7.30
N PHE A 200 3.34 -10.57 -7.07
CA PHE A 200 4.24 -11.73 -7.06
C PHE A 200 5.03 -11.80 -8.36
N SER A 201 6.35 -11.68 -8.25
CA SER A 201 7.29 -11.62 -9.37
C SER A 201 8.34 -12.74 -9.33
N GLY A 202 8.21 -13.66 -8.37
CA GLY A 202 9.12 -14.80 -8.22
C GLY A 202 8.86 -15.94 -9.21
N ASP A 203 9.71 -16.95 -9.13
CA ASP A 203 9.65 -18.12 -10.00
C ASP A 203 8.85 -19.29 -9.39
N GLU A 204 8.88 -20.43 -10.08
CA GLU A 204 8.24 -21.66 -9.61
C GLU A 204 8.75 -22.12 -8.24
N ALA A 205 10.04 -21.91 -7.93
CA ALA A 205 10.63 -22.32 -6.67
C ALA A 205 10.04 -21.51 -5.51
N LEU A 206 9.95 -20.18 -5.65
CA LEU A 206 9.30 -19.34 -4.65
C LEU A 206 7.82 -19.68 -4.51
N ALA A 207 7.11 -19.89 -5.61
CA ALA A 207 5.69 -20.26 -5.58
C ALA A 207 5.43 -21.57 -4.80
N ARG A 208 6.31 -22.57 -4.96
CA ARG A 208 6.24 -23.83 -4.18
C ARG A 208 6.47 -23.59 -2.69
N ILE A 209 7.40 -22.70 -2.33
CA ILE A 209 7.63 -22.32 -0.93
C ILE A 209 6.39 -21.66 -0.34
N CYS A 210 5.81 -20.66 -1.04
CA CYS A 210 4.61 -19.97 -0.59
C CYS A 210 3.46 -20.96 -0.37
N ASN A 211 3.21 -21.87 -1.32
CA ASN A 211 2.14 -22.86 -1.20
C ASN A 211 2.37 -23.84 -0.03
N ALA A 212 3.61 -24.30 0.19
CA ALA A 212 3.93 -25.18 1.30
C ALA A 212 3.79 -24.49 2.67
N ALA A 213 4.05 -23.19 2.73
CA ALA A 213 3.94 -22.39 3.94
C ALA A 213 2.53 -21.80 4.18
N GLY A 214 1.60 -21.95 3.22
CA GLY A 214 0.26 -21.36 3.29
C GLY A 214 0.24 -19.84 3.03
N TRP A 215 1.27 -19.31 2.37
CA TRP A 215 1.37 -17.89 2.02
C TRP A 215 0.67 -17.61 0.69
N ASN A 216 -0.02 -16.48 0.63
CA ASN A 216 -0.74 -16.05 -0.56
C ASN A 216 0.18 -15.30 -1.52
N MET A 217 -0.12 -15.41 -2.82
CA MET A 217 0.55 -14.67 -3.88
C MET A 217 -0.51 -13.84 -4.59
N SER A 218 -0.32 -12.51 -4.64
CA SER A 218 -1.23 -11.62 -5.36
C SER A 218 -0.70 -11.31 -6.75
N PHE A 219 -1.60 -11.15 -7.71
CA PHE A 219 -1.28 -10.85 -9.10
C PHE A 219 -1.95 -9.54 -9.48
N ALA A 220 -1.16 -8.59 -9.96
CA ALA A 220 -1.64 -7.32 -10.50
C ALA A 220 -1.71 -7.37 -12.02
N GLY A 221 -2.33 -6.35 -12.63
CA GLY A 221 -2.22 -6.11 -14.07
C GLY A 221 -0.77 -5.78 -14.48
N THR A 222 -0.45 -5.97 -15.76
CA THR A 222 0.87 -5.68 -16.37
C THR A 222 0.88 -4.39 -17.14
#